data_AF-A0A084ZJX1-F1
#
_entry.id   AF-A0A084ZJX1-F1
#
_cell.length_a   1.000
_cell.length_b   1.000
_cell.length_c   1.000
_cell.angle_alpha   90.00
_cell.angle_beta   90.00
_cell.angle_gamma   90.00
#
_symmetry.space_group_name_H-M   'P 1'
#
loop_
_entity.id
_entity.type
_entity.pdbx_description
1 polymer ?
#
loop_
_entity_poly.entity_id
_entity_poly.type
_entity_poly.pdbx_seq_one_letter_code
_entity_poly.pdbx_strand_id
1 'polypeptide(L)'
;MTKALKPLSSAQRDTIRKMAAILVCAEIEVRAVAPAFEKTTGNKYDSGSASSYLNTFLNSNPEYKRIWNMLLKDKVSCERDFLERLRRDNGK
;
A
#
# COMPACT_ATOMS: atom_id res chain seq x y z
N MET A 1 0.32 33.39 13.31
CA MET A 1 0.82 33.31 11.91
C MET A 1 0.95 31.84 11.54
N THR A 2 0.11 31.34 10.65
CA THR A 2 0.26 30.01 10.07
C THR A 2 1.54 30.00 9.22
N LYS A 3 2.58 29.33 9.70
CA LYS A 3 3.79 29.10 8.88
C LYS A 3 3.34 28.36 7.62
N ALA A 4 3.49 28.98 6.46
CA ALA A 4 3.26 28.32 5.19
C ALA A 4 4.16 27.08 5.10
N LEU A 5 3.56 25.92 4.82
CA LEU A 5 4.30 24.67 4.67
C LEU A 5 5.21 24.80 3.45
N LYS A 6 6.47 24.38 3.59
CA LYS A 6 7.38 24.31 2.45
C LYS A 6 6.81 23.33 1.41
N PRO A 7 6.88 23.64 0.11
CA PRO A 7 6.48 22.70 -0.92
C PRO A 7 7.34 21.44 -0.85
N LEU A 8 6.75 20.31 -1.23
CA LEU A 8 7.48 19.05 -1.33
C LEU A 8 8.56 19.13 -2.41
N SER A 9 9.71 18.53 -2.13
CA SER A 9 10.78 18.37 -3.12
C SER A 9 10.33 17.48 -4.28
N SER A 10 11.07 17.52 -5.39
CA SER A 10 10.86 16.60 -6.51
C SER A 10 10.91 15.13 -6.06
N ALA A 11 11.89 14.75 -5.25
CA ALA A 11 12.04 13.40 -4.73
C ALA A 11 10.87 12.96 -3.84
N GLN A 12 10.34 13.87 -3.00
CA GLN A 12 9.16 13.59 -2.18
C GLN A 12 7.92 13.37 -3.05
N ARG A 13 7.70 14.22 -4.05
CA ARG A 13 6.56 14.07 -4.98
C ARG A 13 6.66 12.78 -5.80
N ASP A 14 7.86 12.42 -6.23
CA ASP A 14 8.12 11.19 -6.95
C ASP A 14 7.87 9.95 -6.08
N THR A 15 8.30 9.97 -4.81
CA THR A 15 7.97 8.92 -3.84
C THR A 15 6.46 8.77 -3.66
N ILE A 16 5.73 9.88 -3.52
CA ILE A 16 4.26 9.87 -3.40
C ILE A 16 3.62 9.28 -4.66
N ARG A 17 4.09 9.66 -5.84
CA ARG A 17 3.60 9.10 -7.11
C ARG A 17 3.81 7.59 -7.17
N LYS A 18 4.97 7.10 -6.70
CA LYS A 18 5.28 5.68 -6.65
C LYS A 18 4.37 4.93 -5.66
N MET A 19 4.14 5.50 -4.49
CA MET A 19 3.18 4.98 -3.52
C MET A 19 1.77 4.88 -4.12
N ALA A 20 1.33 5.93 -4.82
CA ALA A 20 0.02 5.94 -5.46
C ALA A 20 -0.11 4.84 -6.53
N ALA A 21 0.93 4.63 -7.35
CA ALA A 21 0.94 3.55 -8.33
C ALA A 21 0.81 2.17 -7.69
N ILE A 22 1.56 1.91 -6.61
CA ILE A 22 1.48 0.64 -5.86
C ILE A 22 0.07 0.40 -5.32
N LEU A 23 -0.54 1.43 -4.71
CA LEU A 23 -1.90 1.33 -4.15
C LEU A 23 -2.94 1.08 -5.24
N VAL A 24 -2.84 1.76 -6.38
CA VAL A 24 -3.73 1.52 -7.53
C VAL A 24 -3.59 0.08 -8.03
N CYS A 25 -2.36 -0.46 -8.11
CA CYS A 25 -2.16 -1.86 -8.48
C CYS A 25 -2.79 -2.83 -7.48
N ALA A 26 -2.66 -2.58 -6.18
CA ALA A 26 -3.29 -3.39 -5.13
C ALA A 26 -4.83 -3.34 -5.22
N GLU A 27 -5.41 -2.17 -5.51
CA GLU A 27 -6.85 -2.03 -5.69
C GLU A 27 -7.36 -2.73 -6.95
N ILE A 28 -6.65 -2.58 -8.09
CA ILE A 28 -6.97 -3.27 -9.34
C ILE A 28 -6.90 -4.78 -9.16
N GLU A 29 -5.91 -5.27 -8.41
CA GLU A 29 -5.78 -6.70 -8.12
C GLU A 29 -7.04 -7.24 -7.43
N VAL A 30 -7.49 -6.58 -6.36
CA VAL A 30 -8.65 -7.01 -5.59
C VAL A 30 -9.96 -6.82 -6.36
N ARG A 31 -10.11 -5.71 -7.09
CA ARG A 31 -11.39 -5.32 -7.71
C ARG A 31 -11.61 -5.92 -9.09
N ALA A 32 -10.54 -6.23 -9.83
CA ALA A 32 -10.64 -6.65 -11.23
C ALA A 32 -9.90 -7.96 -11.51
N VAL A 33 -8.65 -8.11 -11.07
CA VAL A 33 -7.83 -9.28 -11.43
C VAL A 33 -8.33 -10.53 -10.72
N ALA A 34 -8.50 -10.48 -9.39
CA ALA A 34 -8.94 -11.63 -8.61
C ALA A 34 -10.34 -12.12 -9.05
N PRO A 35 -11.37 -11.26 -9.18
CA PRO A 35 -12.68 -11.71 -9.66
C PRO A 35 -12.66 -12.28 -11.09
N ALA A 36 -11.87 -11.69 -11.99
CA ALA A 36 -11.75 -12.19 -13.36
C ALA A 36 -11.07 -13.57 -13.38
N PHE A 37 -9.98 -13.75 -12.62
CA PHE A 37 -9.28 -15.02 -12.51
C PHE A 37 -10.18 -16.13 -11.96
N GLU A 38 -10.91 -15.84 -10.88
CA GLU A 38 -11.82 -16.80 -10.23
C GLU A 38 -12.97 -17.17 -11.17
N LYS A 39 -13.52 -16.20 -11.90
CA LYS A 39 -14.58 -16.45 -12.90
C LYS A 39 -14.10 -17.32 -14.06
N THR A 40 -12.88 -17.11 -14.54
CA THR A 40 -12.34 -17.81 -15.71
C THR A 40 -11.82 -19.21 -15.37
N THR A 41 -11.19 -19.37 -14.20
CA THR A 41 -10.51 -20.63 -13.83
C THR A 41 -11.31 -21.50 -12.87
N GLY A 42 -12.29 -20.93 -12.15
CA GLY A 42 -12.99 -21.59 -11.05
C GLY A 42 -12.14 -21.77 -9.78
N ASN A 43 -10.86 -21.36 -9.80
CA ASN A 43 -9.94 -21.48 -8.67
C ASN A 43 -9.86 -20.16 -7.92
N LYS A 44 -9.70 -20.23 -6.60
CA LYS A 44 -9.49 -19.06 -5.75
C LYS A 44 -8.20 -18.33 -6.13
N TYR A 45 -8.24 -17.01 -6.21
CA TYR A 45 -7.06 -16.20 -6.48
C TYR A 45 -6.14 -16.15 -5.25
N ASP A 46 -4.84 -16.38 -5.46
CA ASP A 46 -3.81 -16.24 -4.42
C ASP A 46 -3.03 -14.93 -4.57
N SER A 47 -3.41 -13.91 -3.80
CA SER A 47 -2.71 -12.63 -3.75
C SER A 47 -1.32 -12.72 -3.10
N GLY A 48 -1.04 -13.78 -2.34
CA GLY A 48 0.25 -14.04 -1.70
C GLY A 48 1.29 -14.66 -2.63
N SER A 49 0.87 -15.20 -3.78
CA SER A 49 1.77 -15.80 -4.75
C SER A 49 2.79 -14.80 -5.30
N ALA A 50 4.02 -15.24 -5.54
CA ALA A 50 5.04 -14.42 -6.21
C ALA A 50 4.60 -13.96 -7.62
N SER A 51 3.67 -14.68 -8.24
CA SER A 51 3.08 -14.36 -9.55
C SER A 51 1.76 -13.59 -9.46
N SER A 52 1.34 -13.15 -8.27
CA SER A 52 0.17 -12.27 -8.16
C SER A 52 0.43 -10.95 -8.89
N TYR A 53 -0.61 -10.26 -9.32
CA TYR A 53 -0.52 -9.03 -10.09
C TYR A 53 0.31 -7.97 -9.35
N LEU A 54 0.02 -7.73 -8.06
CA LEU A 54 0.78 -6.78 -7.26
C LEU A 54 2.22 -7.24 -7.08
N ASN A 55 2.46 -8.51 -6.76
CA ASN A 55 3.82 -9.01 -6.56
C ASN A 55 4.65 -8.96 -7.85
N THR A 56 4.05 -9.21 -9.01
CA THR A 56 4.68 -9.05 -10.31
C THR A 56 5.08 -7.60 -10.55
N PHE A 57 4.17 -6.64 -10.28
CA PHE A 57 4.46 -5.21 -10.37
C PHE A 57 5.60 -4.79 -9.43
N LEU A 58 5.57 -5.22 -8.16
CA LEU A 58 6.61 -4.91 -7.19
C LEU A 58 7.96 -5.54 -7.55
N ASN A 59 7.96 -6.77 -8.05
CA ASN A 59 9.20 -7.47 -8.44
C ASN A 59 9.81 -6.89 -9.72
N SER A 60 9.03 -6.17 -10.55
CA SER A 60 9.54 -5.50 -11.75
C SER A 60 10.48 -4.33 -11.45
N ASN A 61 10.36 -3.71 -10.27
CA ASN A 61 11.20 -2.59 -9.86
C ASN A 61 11.53 -2.65 -8.36
N PRO A 62 12.81 -2.84 -7.99
CA PRO A 62 13.25 -2.87 -6.59
C PRO A 62 12.85 -1.63 -5.78
N GLU A 63 12.70 -0.47 -6.42
CA GLU A 63 12.28 0.76 -5.76
C GLU A 63 10.82 0.72 -5.33
N TYR A 64 9.90 0.22 -6.17
CA TYR A 64 8.51 0.02 -5.78
C TYR A 64 8.42 -0.96 -4.61
N LYS A 65 9.17 -2.06 -4.67
CA LYS A 65 9.23 -3.05 -3.59
C LYS A 65 9.75 -2.44 -2.28
N ARG A 66 10.80 -1.63 -2.35
CA ARG A 66 11.36 -0.92 -1.18
C ARG A 66 10.32 0.03 -0.57
N ILE A 67 9.69 0.87 -1.39
CA ILE A 67 8.66 1.82 -0.95
C ILE A 67 7.48 1.10 -0.32
N TRP A 68 7.02 0.01 -0.94
CA TRP A 68 5.92 -0.81 -0.42
C TRP A 68 6.22 -1.38 0.97
N ASN A 69 7.41 -1.96 1.14
CA ASN A 69 7.83 -2.50 2.43
C ASN A 69 7.92 -1.42 3.51
N MET A 70 8.43 -0.23 3.17
CA MET A 70 8.45 0.92 4.08
C MET A 70 7.04 1.37 4.46
N LEU A 71 6.14 1.48 3.47
CA LEU A 71 4.75 1.85 3.69
C LEU A 71 4.02 0.86 4.61
N LEU A 72 4.21 -0.46 4.40
CA LEU A 72 3.60 -1.47 5.26
C LEU A 72 4.12 -1.39 6.70
N LYS A 73 5.42 -1.16 6.88
CA LYS A 73 6.02 -0.98 8.20
C LYS A 73 5.44 0.24 8.92
N ASP A 74 5.34 1.37 8.23
CA ASP A 74 4.79 2.60 8.80
C ASP A 74 3.29 2.47 9.06
N LYS A 75 2.54 1.79 8.18
CA LYS A 75 1.11 1.48 8.39
C LYS A 75 0.90 0.72 9.70
N VAL A 76 1.67 -0.34 9.95
CA VAL A 76 1.57 -1.11 11.20
C VAL A 76 1.91 -0.26 12.43
N SER A 77 2.92 0.59 12.33
CA SER A 77 3.26 1.53 13.41
C SER A 77 2.13 2.51 13.69
N CYS A 78 1.58 3.12 12.63
CA CYS A 78 0.44 4.04 12.73
C CYS A 78 -0.77 3.35 13.36
N GLU A 79 -1.13 2.14 12.91
CA GLU A 79 -2.24 1.36 13.45
C GLU A 79 -2.08 1.11 14.95
N ARG A 80 -0.88 0.71 15.39
CA ARG A 80 -0.59 0.54 16.82
C ARG A 80 -0.79 1.84 17.58
N ASP A 81 -0.23 2.95 17.09
CA ASP A 81 -0.30 4.24 17.75
C ASP A 81 -1.75 4.76 17.82
N PHE A 82 -2.56 4.54 16.79
CA PHE A 82 -4.00 4.85 16.80
C PHE A 82 -4.76 3.98 17.80
N LEU A 83 -4.48 2.67 17.86
CA LEU A 83 -5.12 1.77 18.82
C LEU A 83 -4.75 2.10 20.27
N GLU A 84 -3.50 2.48 20.53
CA GLU A 84 -3.07 2.92 21.86
C GLU A 84 -3.77 4.21 22.29
N ARG A 85 -3.90 5.19 21.39
CA ARG A 85 -4.67 6.41 21.66
C ARG A 85 -6.13 6.10 21.97
N LEU A 86 -6.77 5.27 21.15
CA LEU A 86 -8.15 4.84 21.39
C LEU A 86 -8.34 4.12 22.74
N ARG A 87 -7.36 3.30 23.19
CA ARG A 87 -7.42 2.67 24.51
C ARG A 87 -7.34 3.68 25.65
N ARG A 88 -6.42 4.65 25.55
CA ARG A 88 -6.26 5.74 26.53
C ARG A 88 -7.51 6.61 26.61
N ASP A 89 -8.08 6.96 25.46
CA ASP A 89 -9.28 7.82 25.37
C ASP A 89 -10.54 7.10 25.90
N ASN A 90 -10.60 5.76 25.79
CA ASN A 90 -11.71 4.95 26.26
C ASN A 90 -11.52 4.36 27.68
N GLY A 91 -10.55 4.84 28.45
CA GLY A 91 -10.48 4.61 29.90
C GLY A 91 -10.25 3.15 30.33
N LYS A 92 -9.39 2.41 29.63
CA LYS A 92 -8.76 1.20 30.18
C LYS A 92 -7.24 1.31 30.21
#